data_AF-A0A660MZG2-F1
#
_entry.id   AF-A0A660MZG2-F1
#
_cell.length_a   1.000
_cell.length_b   1.000
_cell.length_c   1.000
_cell.angle_alpha   90.00
_cell.angle_beta   90.00
_cell.angle_gamma   90.00
#
_symmetry.space_group_name_H-M   'P 1'
#
loop_
_entity.id
_entity.type
_entity.pdbx_description
1 polymer ?
#
loop_
_entity_poly.entity_id
_entity_poly.type
_entity_poly.pdbx_seq_one_letter_code
_entity_poly.pdbx_strand_id
1 'polypeptide(L)'
;NISENSSQCFQDKTQDHRILAIALDQQKQGNHVVLVTNDLNLKIKATILGIEAESYRNDSVRDMGVIYNSLSKETPTEEEWTAMSTGSTETSFSSLERFSDLPLNHQFILNQNILVRKTDNGLEKIRPNHPVFGIKAKNPEQEFALDALLSPEISLVALTGKAGTGKTLLALAAALEQKKDFDEIIVARPAIELSDKTLGFLPGDMNEKIDPYMQPIYDNLEVIREANQKHKGGDESIREWAKKQNIHVLVLNFIRGRSLPNRLIIIDEAQNTTPGEMKTILTRGGEGTKFVIIGDITQIDSPYQNEQSNGLSYLVDRWTGQPEFVHVHLTRGERSNLAEKAAQLM
;
A
#
# COMPACT_ATOMS: atom_id res chain seq x y z
N ASN A 1 -12.13 1.09 50.52
CA ASN A 1 -12.11 2.57 50.60
C ASN A 1 -11.06 3.18 49.66
N ILE A 2 -11.00 2.75 48.40
CA ILE A 2 -9.98 3.18 47.42
C ILE A 2 -10.62 4.00 46.27
N SER A 3 -11.96 4.01 46.18
CA SER A 3 -12.71 4.59 45.05
C SER A 3 -13.23 6.00 45.26
N GLU A 4 -13.18 6.58 46.47
CA GLU A 4 -13.89 7.85 46.73
C GLU A 4 -13.02 9.10 46.47
N ASN A 5 -11.70 9.04 46.71
CA ASN A 5 -10.83 10.23 46.63
C ASN A 5 -10.31 10.56 45.23
N SER A 6 -10.35 9.64 44.26
CA SER A 6 -9.93 9.93 42.87
C SER A 6 -11.08 10.51 42.02
N SER A 7 -12.33 10.33 42.45
CA SER A 7 -13.54 10.84 41.80
C SER A 7 -13.70 12.36 41.85
N GLN A 8 -12.94 13.07 42.67
CA GLN A 8 -13.11 14.52 42.88
C GLN A 8 -12.42 15.40 41.83
N CYS A 9 -11.57 14.84 40.97
CA CYS A 9 -10.86 15.63 39.95
C CYS A 9 -11.67 15.92 38.68
N PHE A 10 -12.81 15.25 38.46
CA PHE A 10 -13.59 15.40 37.23
C PHE A 10 -15.10 15.52 37.52
N GLN A 11 -15.75 16.55 36.98
CA GLN A 11 -17.19 16.79 37.16
C GLN A 11 -18.08 15.82 36.35
N ASP A 12 -17.62 15.38 35.16
CA ASP A 12 -18.33 14.41 34.32
C ASP A 12 -17.78 12.98 34.47
N LYS A 13 -18.64 11.96 34.47
CA LYS A 13 -18.24 10.54 34.61
C LYS A 13 -18.08 9.83 33.26
N THR A 14 -17.17 10.29 32.42
CA THR A 14 -16.82 9.60 31.16
C THR A 14 -15.83 8.44 31.40
N GLN A 15 -15.72 7.52 30.44
CA GLN A 15 -14.74 6.43 30.51
C GLN A 15 -13.31 6.98 30.58
N ASP A 16 -13.00 8.01 29.80
CA ASP A 16 -11.72 8.75 29.82
C ASP A 16 -11.34 9.25 31.21
N HIS A 17 -12.29 9.88 31.93
CA HIS A 17 -12.02 10.40 33.27
C HIS A 17 -11.77 9.28 34.28
N ARG A 18 -12.39 8.09 34.09
CA ARG A 18 -12.10 6.92 34.93
C ARG A 18 -10.68 6.40 34.67
N ILE A 19 -10.26 6.31 33.40
CA ILE A 19 -8.91 5.89 33.03
C ILE A 19 -7.88 6.83 33.65
N LEU A 20 -8.08 8.15 33.52
CA LEU A 20 -7.21 9.16 34.11
C LEU A 20 -7.19 9.12 35.64
N ALA A 21 -8.35 8.91 36.28
CA ALA A 21 -8.45 8.80 37.73
C ALA A 21 -7.69 7.58 38.28
N ILE A 22 -7.74 6.45 37.57
CA ILE A 22 -6.98 5.25 37.91
C ILE A 22 -5.48 5.50 37.73
N ALA A 23 -5.08 6.09 36.60
CA ALA A 23 -3.68 6.42 36.33
C ALA A 23 -3.09 7.37 37.40
N LEU A 24 -3.85 8.39 37.80
CA LEU A 24 -3.45 9.33 38.84
C LEU A 24 -3.35 8.66 40.23
N ASP A 25 -4.28 7.75 40.55
CA ASP A 25 -4.25 7.01 41.81
C ASP A 25 -3.02 6.09 41.90
N GLN A 26 -2.69 5.40 40.80
CA GLN A 26 -1.48 4.58 40.70
C GLN A 26 -0.21 5.43 40.82
N GLN A 27 -0.17 6.63 40.23
CA GLN A 27 0.96 7.55 40.36
C GLN A 27 1.11 8.05 41.81
N LYS A 28 0.00 8.36 42.50
CA LYS A 28 0.00 8.73 43.93
C LYS A 28 0.46 7.61 44.85
N GLN A 29 0.25 6.37 44.46
CA GLN A 29 0.78 5.18 45.17
C GLN A 29 2.28 4.96 44.93
N GLY A 30 2.93 5.82 44.14
CA GLY A 30 4.36 5.76 43.84
C GLY A 30 4.72 4.88 42.65
N ASN A 31 3.73 4.37 41.90
CA ASN A 31 4.00 3.60 40.70
C ASN A 31 4.37 4.53 39.53
N HIS A 32 5.27 4.07 38.67
CA HIS A 32 5.53 4.71 37.38
C HIS A 32 4.35 4.43 36.44
N VAL A 33 3.67 5.47 35.98
CA VAL A 33 2.45 5.35 35.16
C VAL A 33 2.63 6.12 33.86
N VAL A 34 2.48 5.41 32.74
CA VAL A 34 2.44 5.98 31.40
C VAL A 34 1.09 5.65 30.79
N LEU A 35 0.36 6.68 30.37
CA LEU A 35 -0.89 6.54 29.64
C LEU A 35 -0.61 6.34 28.15
N VAL A 36 -0.88 5.14 27.65
CA VAL A 36 -0.76 4.86 26.22
C VAL A 36 -2.09 5.11 25.53
N THR A 37 -2.15 6.13 24.68
CA THR A 37 -3.36 6.47 23.91
C THR A 37 -2.99 7.19 22.61
N ASN A 38 -3.83 7.10 21.58
CA ASN A 38 -3.71 7.91 20.35
C ASN A 38 -4.74 9.05 20.30
N ASP A 39 -5.61 9.16 21.31
CA ASP A 39 -6.58 10.27 21.42
C ASP A 39 -5.88 11.54 21.91
N LEU A 40 -5.90 12.59 21.08
CA LEU A 40 -5.26 13.87 21.38
C LEU A 40 -5.89 14.57 22.60
N ASN A 41 -7.21 14.53 22.76
CA ASN A 41 -7.91 15.15 23.88
C ASN A 41 -7.55 14.44 25.19
N LEU A 42 -7.46 13.11 25.15
CA LEU A 42 -7.08 12.33 26.32
C LEU A 42 -5.61 12.57 26.70
N LYS A 43 -4.70 12.72 25.72
CA LYS A 43 -3.31 13.13 25.98
C LYS A 43 -3.22 14.50 26.62
N ILE A 44 -3.91 15.50 26.08
CA ILE A 44 -3.90 16.86 26.65
C ILE A 44 -4.35 16.82 28.11
N LYS A 45 -5.43 16.10 28.42
CA LYS A 45 -5.89 15.92 29.81
C LYS A 45 -4.86 15.21 30.68
N ALA A 46 -4.23 14.14 30.20
CA ALA A 46 -3.19 13.42 30.92
C ALA A 46 -1.97 14.30 31.23
N THR A 47 -1.49 15.06 30.25
CA THR A 47 -0.37 16.01 30.41
C THR A 47 -0.69 17.08 31.45
N ILE A 48 -1.91 17.64 31.45
CA ILE A 48 -2.35 18.62 32.45
C ILE A 48 -2.32 18.04 33.87
N LEU A 49 -2.61 16.74 34.01
CA LEU A 49 -2.61 16.03 35.29
C LEU A 49 -1.23 15.54 35.72
N GLY A 50 -0.19 15.80 34.92
CA GLY A 50 1.17 15.32 35.18
C GLY A 50 1.35 13.82 34.95
N ILE A 51 0.44 13.18 34.22
CA ILE A 51 0.57 11.79 33.79
C ILE A 51 1.30 11.79 32.45
N GLU A 52 2.44 11.08 32.39
CA GLU A 52 3.16 10.89 31.13
C GLU A 52 2.25 10.16 30.15
N ALA A 53 2.12 10.69 28.93
CA ALA A 53 1.26 10.12 27.91
C ALA A 53 2.05 9.85 26.63
N GLU A 54 2.00 8.61 26.16
CA GLU A 54 2.67 8.17 24.96
C GLU A 54 1.66 7.71 23.90
N SER A 55 2.04 7.86 22.63
CA SER A 55 1.34 7.15 21.55
C SER A 55 1.59 5.64 21.69
N TYR A 56 0.65 4.82 21.24
CA TYR A 56 0.92 3.38 21.10
C TYR A 56 2.03 3.16 20.06
N ARG A 57 3.16 2.55 20.45
CA ARG A 57 4.42 2.48 19.67
C ARG A 57 4.93 1.04 19.44
N ASN A 58 4.06 0.06 19.17
CA ASN A 58 4.55 -1.29 18.84
C ASN A 58 4.71 -1.56 17.32
N ASP A 59 4.05 -0.78 16.45
CA ASP A 59 3.99 -1.09 15.01
C ASP A 59 4.39 0.10 14.11
N SER A 60 5.20 1.04 14.60
CA SER A 60 5.69 2.16 13.78
C SER A 60 6.95 1.80 13.00
N VAL A 61 6.93 2.03 11.68
CA VAL A 61 8.10 1.94 10.79
C VAL A 61 9.19 2.90 11.27
N ARG A 62 10.39 2.35 11.51
CA ARG A 62 11.52 3.11 12.08
C ARG A 62 12.27 3.92 11.03
N ASP A 63 12.37 3.39 9.81
CA ASP A 63 13.05 4.04 8.70
C ASP A 63 12.13 4.13 7.47
N MET A 64 11.62 5.33 7.22
CA MET A 64 10.81 5.61 6.02
C MET A 64 11.66 5.58 4.73
N GLY A 65 12.99 5.61 4.85
CA GLY A 65 13.92 5.47 3.73
C GLY A 65 13.70 4.18 2.94
N VAL A 66 13.25 3.11 3.59
CA VAL A 66 12.90 1.84 2.91
C VAL A 66 11.82 2.05 1.85
N ILE A 67 10.87 2.96 2.10
CA ILE A 67 9.78 3.27 1.16
C ILE A 67 10.25 4.23 0.07
N TYR A 68 11.06 5.24 0.40
CA TYR A 68 11.43 6.26 -0.58
C TYR A 68 12.64 5.86 -1.45
N ASN A 69 13.47 4.92 -0.99
CA ASN A 69 14.73 4.53 -1.64
C ASN A 69 14.65 3.16 -2.33
N SER A 70 13.48 2.74 -2.84
CA SER A 70 13.34 1.45 -3.53
C SER A 70 14.13 1.36 -4.84
N LEU A 71 14.51 2.51 -5.41
CA LEU A 71 15.18 2.67 -6.70
C LEU A 71 16.49 3.45 -6.56
N SER A 72 17.60 2.84 -7.01
CA SER A 72 18.91 3.49 -7.11
C SER A 72 19.26 3.79 -8.57
N LYS A 73 19.94 4.92 -8.80
CA LYS A 73 20.53 5.25 -10.11
C LYS A 73 22.04 5.16 -9.98
N GLU A 74 22.64 4.27 -10.73
CA GLU A 74 24.05 3.92 -10.58
C GLU A 74 24.76 4.00 -11.93
N THR A 75 25.99 4.49 -11.92
CA THR A 75 26.88 4.47 -13.07
C THR A 75 28.13 3.69 -12.65
N PRO A 76 28.18 2.37 -12.91
CA PRO A 76 29.37 1.58 -12.63
C PRO A 76 30.60 2.15 -13.36
N THR A 77 31.76 2.08 -12.73
CA THR A 77 33.04 2.38 -13.39
C THR A 77 33.31 1.37 -14.52
N GLU A 78 34.27 1.65 -15.41
CA GLU A 78 34.65 0.71 -16.48
C GLU A 78 35.09 -0.67 -15.93
N GLU A 79 35.79 -0.68 -14.79
CA GLU A 79 36.23 -1.92 -14.12
C GLU A 79 35.04 -2.69 -13.54
N GLU A 80 34.13 -2.00 -12.83
CA GLU A 80 32.90 -2.58 -12.31
C GLU A 80 32.01 -3.11 -13.44
N TRP A 81 31.85 -2.34 -14.52
CA TRP A 81 31.07 -2.72 -15.68
C TRP A 81 31.61 -3.97 -16.36
N THR A 82 32.94 -4.06 -16.49
CA THR A 82 33.61 -5.25 -17.02
C THR A 82 33.38 -6.46 -16.12
N ALA A 83 33.49 -6.30 -14.79
CA ALA A 83 33.23 -7.37 -13.84
C ALA A 83 31.76 -7.84 -13.88
N MET A 84 30.81 -6.91 -13.95
CA MET A 84 29.37 -7.21 -14.07
C MET A 84 29.02 -7.92 -15.39
N SER A 85 29.71 -7.54 -16.46
CA SER A 85 29.50 -8.10 -17.80
C SER A 85 30.20 -9.45 -17.99
N THR A 86 31.24 -9.73 -17.19
CA THR A 86 31.96 -11.00 -17.23
C THR A 86 31.07 -12.12 -16.70
N GLY A 87 30.63 -13.01 -17.60
CA GLY A 87 29.65 -14.06 -17.26
C GLY A 87 28.19 -13.61 -17.30
N SER A 88 27.92 -12.38 -17.76
CA SER A 88 26.55 -11.92 -18.00
C SER A 88 25.85 -12.78 -19.06
N THR A 89 24.52 -12.87 -18.93
CA THR A 89 23.65 -13.43 -19.96
C THR A 89 22.89 -12.30 -20.65
N GLU A 90 22.08 -12.64 -21.65
CA GLU A 90 21.19 -11.65 -22.26
C GLU A 90 20.25 -10.99 -21.23
N THR A 91 19.90 -11.72 -20.16
CA THR A 91 18.91 -11.31 -19.16
C THR A 91 19.49 -10.98 -17.79
N SER A 92 20.79 -11.18 -17.53
CA SER A 92 21.37 -10.97 -16.20
C SER A 92 22.81 -10.50 -16.20
N PHE A 93 23.20 -9.82 -15.12
CA PHE A 93 24.56 -9.38 -14.81
C PHE A 93 24.99 -9.89 -13.43
N SER A 94 26.30 -9.99 -13.21
CA SER A 94 26.84 -10.21 -11.86
C SER A 94 26.57 -8.97 -10.98
N SER A 95 26.30 -9.17 -9.69
CA SER A 95 26.14 -8.06 -8.74
C SER A 95 27.50 -7.51 -8.31
N LEU A 96 27.53 -6.22 -7.94
CA LEU A 96 28.70 -5.58 -7.32
C LEU A 96 28.71 -5.84 -5.82
N GLU A 97 29.91 -5.87 -5.23
CA GLU A 97 30.10 -6.02 -3.78
C GLU A 97 29.41 -4.90 -3.00
N ARG A 98 29.48 -3.65 -3.49
CA ARG A 98 28.80 -2.51 -2.87
C ARG A 98 27.26 -2.58 -2.90
N PHE A 99 26.68 -3.56 -3.58
CA PHE A 99 25.24 -3.82 -3.57
C PHE A 99 24.86 -4.98 -2.64
N SER A 100 25.82 -5.62 -1.95
CA SER A 100 25.56 -6.78 -1.07
C SER A 100 24.52 -6.50 0.01
N ASP A 101 24.61 -5.31 0.61
CA ASP A 101 23.82 -4.91 1.77
C ASP A 101 22.41 -4.43 1.38
N LEU A 102 22.15 -4.25 0.08
CA LEU A 102 20.84 -3.89 -0.42
C LEU A 102 19.91 -5.11 -0.41
N PRO A 103 18.62 -4.92 -0.08
CA PRO A 103 17.68 -6.02 0.00
C PRO A 103 17.49 -6.71 -1.34
N LEU A 104 16.99 -7.94 -1.32
CA LEU A 104 16.45 -8.55 -2.53
C LEU A 104 15.36 -7.66 -3.13
N ASN A 105 15.23 -7.75 -4.45
CA ASN A 105 14.28 -7.00 -5.24
C ASN A 105 14.53 -5.48 -5.29
N HIS A 106 15.65 -4.99 -4.76
CA HIS A 106 16.08 -3.60 -4.94
C HIS A 106 16.24 -3.28 -6.44
N GLN A 107 15.73 -2.12 -6.87
CA GLN A 107 15.69 -1.72 -8.27
C GLN A 107 16.86 -0.79 -8.62
N PHE A 108 17.43 -0.96 -9.82
CA PHE A 108 18.53 -0.12 -10.30
C PHE A 108 18.31 0.36 -11.74
N ILE A 109 18.62 1.63 -11.97
CA ILE A 109 18.89 2.16 -13.31
C ILE A 109 20.40 2.25 -13.48
N LEU A 110 20.98 1.32 -14.22
CA LEU A 110 22.39 1.32 -14.58
C LEU A 110 22.63 2.10 -15.87
N ASN A 111 23.67 2.92 -15.90
CA ASN A 111 24.07 3.66 -17.11
C ASN A 111 22.89 4.40 -17.76
N GLN A 112 22.03 4.97 -16.92
CA GLN A 112 20.82 5.75 -17.27
C GLN A 112 19.66 4.99 -17.93
N ASN A 113 19.90 3.84 -18.58
CA ASN A 113 18.90 3.19 -19.43
C ASN A 113 18.71 1.69 -19.16
N ILE A 114 19.57 1.05 -18.37
CA ILE A 114 19.52 -0.39 -18.15
C ILE A 114 18.81 -0.65 -16.83
N LEU A 115 17.60 -1.17 -16.92
CA LEU A 115 16.73 -1.41 -15.77
C LEU A 115 16.92 -2.85 -15.27
N VAL A 116 17.36 -2.99 -14.02
CA VAL A 116 17.63 -4.29 -13.40
C VAL A 116 17.11 -4.35 -11.97
N ARG A 117 16.85 -5.57 -11.49
CA ARG A 117 16.44 -5.87 -10.12
C ARG A 117 17.44 -6.84 -9.47
N LYS A 118 17.77 -6.62 -8.20
CA LYS A 118 18.64 -7.53 -7.45
C LYS A 118 17.92 -8.83 -7.11
N THR A 119 18.57 -9.95 -7.38
CA THR A 119 18.14 -11.31 -7.02
C THR A 119 19.26 -12.00 -6.26
N ASP A 120 19.03 -13.23 -5.78
CA ASP A 120 20.07 -14.04 -5.14
C ASP A 120 21.25 -14.36 -6.07
N ASN A 121 21.00 -14.34 -7.39
CA ASN A 121 21.98 -14.72 -8.42
C ASN A 121 22.64 -13.53 -9.11
N GLY A 122 22.39 -12.29 -8.66
CA GLY A 122 22.97 -11.09 -9.25
C GLY A 122 21.93 -10.03 -9.56
N LEU A 123 22.05 -9.40 -10.73
CA LEU A 123 21.10 -8.40 -11.22
C LEU A 123 20.39 -8.94 -12.46
N GLU A 124 19.07 -9.00 -12.41
CA GLU A 124 18.23 -9.47 -13.52
C GLU A 124 17.63 -8.27 -14.25
N LYS A 125 17.71 -8.26 -15.59
CA LYS A 125 17.06 -7.25 -16.42
C LYS A 125 15.55 -7.43 -16.34
N ILE A 126 14.84 -6.33 -16.16
CA ILE A 126 13.38 -6.37 -16.20
C ILE A 126 12.88 -6.66 -17.61
N ARG A 127 11.61 -7.06 -17.71
CA ARG A 127 10.93 -7.27 -18.98
C ARG A 127 11.01 -6.04 -19.90
N PRO A 128 11.07 -6.22 -21.24
CA PRO A 128 10.93 -5.12 -22.18
C PRO A 128 9.60 -4.36 -21.99
N ASN A 129 9.62 -3.04 -22.24
CA ASN A 129 8.46 -2.17 -22.14
C ASN A 129 7.45 -2.38 -23.29
N HIS A 130 6.80 -3.54 -23.30
CA HIS A 130 5.67 -3.85 -24.16
C HIS A 130 4.35 -3.52 -23.46
N PRO A 131 3.32 -3.04 -24.22
CA PRO A 131 2.00 -2.79 -23.65
C PRO A 131 1.44 -4.01 -22.93
N VAL A 132 0.86 -3.78 -21.75
CA VAL A 132 0.19 -4.76 -20.89
C VAL A 132 -1.30 -4.44 -20.93
N PHE A 133 -2.10 -5.33 -21.51
CA PHE A 133 -3.50 -5.10 -21.81
C PHE A 133 -3.79 -3.74 -22.49
N GLY A 134 -2.90 -3.31 -23.37
CA GLY A 134 -2.98 -2.02 -24.07
C GLY A 134 -2.36 -0.82 -23.34
N ILE A 135 -1.96 -0.97 -22.08
CA ILE A 135 -1.31 0.08 -21.29
C ILE A 135 0.22 -0.06 -21.36
N LYS A 136 0.91 1.00 -21.79
CA LYS A 136 2.37 1.05 -21.87
C LYS A 136 2.94 1.91 -20.73
N ALA A 137 4.02 1.44 -20.09
CA ALA A 137 4.73 2.23 -19.09
C ALA A 137 5.38 3.46 -19.73
N LYS A 138 5.27 4.61 -19.07
CA LYS A 138 5.76 5.90 -19.56
C LYS A 138 7.12 6.30 -18.98
N ASN A 139 7.51 5.68 -17.87
CA ASN A 139 8.75 5.96 -17.18
C ASN A 139 9.29 4.69 -16.50
N PRO A 140 10.57 4.66 -16.08
CA PRO A 140 11.20 3.48 -15.49
C PRO A 140 10.48 2.90 -14.26
N GLU A 141 9.89 3.75 -13.41
CA GLU A 141 9.17 3.31 -12.21
C GLU A 141 7.93 2.48 -12.59
N GLN A 142 7.24 2.87 -13.65
CA GLN A 142 6.12 2.09 -14.19
C GLN A 142 6.59 0.81 -14.90
N GLU A 143 7.80 0.80 -15.48
CA GLU A 143 8.39 -0.41 -16.05
C GLU A 143 8.71 -1.43 -14.95
N PHE A 144 9.35 -1.00 -13.85
CA PHE A 144 9.55 -1.84 -12.66
C PHE A 144 8.24 -2.33 -12.05
N ALA A 145 7.21 -1.48 -11.99
CA ALA A 145 5.90 -1.89 -11.49
C ALA A 145 5.29 -2.99 -12.36
N LEU A 146 5.28 -2.84 -13.69
CA LEU A 146 4.72 -3.87 -14.58
C LEU A 146 5.56 -5.15 -14.60
N ASP A 147 6.88 -5.05 -14.45
CA ASP A 147 7.75 -6.21 -14.27
C ASP A 147 7.33 -7.01 -13.03
N ALA A 148 7.34 -6.36 -11.86
CA ALA A 148 6.96 -6.98 -10.59
C ALA A 148 5.54 -7.58 -10.60
N LEU A 149 4.59 -6.88 -11.21
CA LEU A 149 3.20 -7.34 -11.30
C LEU A 149 3.05 -8.61 -12.18
N LEU A 150 3.85 -8.74 -13.23
CA LEU A 150 3.78 -9.85 -14.20
C LEU A 150 4.74 -11.00 -13.89
N SER A 151 5.73 -10.80 -13.00
CA SER A 151 6.64 -11.82 -12.52
C SER A 151 5.89 -12.95 -11.79
N PRO A 152 5.90 -14.20 -12.28
CA PRO A 152 5.20 -15.32 -11.65
C PRO A 152 5.76 -15.67 -10.25
N GLU A 153 7.04 -15.42 -10.01
CA GLU A 153 7.74 -15.68 -8.76
C GLU A 153 7.41 -14.67 -7.64
N ILE A 154 6.84 -13.53 -8.00
CA ILE A 154 6.48 -12.46 -7.06
C ILE A 154 4.98 -12.57 -6.71
N SER A 155 4.69 -13.11 -5.53
CA SER A 155 3.31 -13.26 -5.04
C SER A 155 2.79 -12.05 -4.27
N LEU A 156 3.65 -11.11 -3.86
CA LEU A 156 3.25 -9.90 -3.16
C LEU A 156 3.93 -8.67 -3.76
N VAL A 157 3.13 -7.71 -4.23
CA VAL A 157 3.63 -6.45 -4.79
C VAL A 157 3.04 -5.29 -3.99
N ALA A 158 3.87 -4.33 -3.58
CA ALA A 158 3.43 -3.07 -3.01
C ALA A 158 3.76 -1.91 -3.98
N LEU A 159 2.73 -1.19 -4.43
CA LEU A 159 2.88 0.02 -5.25
C LEU A 159 2.52 1.23 -4.41
N THR A 160 3.52 2.08 -4.15
CA THR A 160 3.33 3.32 -3.39
C THR A 160 3.58 4.53 -4.27
N GLY A 161 3.04 5.69 -3.91
CA GLY A 161 3.32 6.93 -4.61
C GLY A 161 2.13 7.88 -4.63
N LYS A 162 2.33 9.10 -5.11
CA LYS A 162 1.28 10.12 -5.11
C LYS A 162 0.10 9.77 -6.02
N ALA A 163 -1.05 10.40 -5.80
CA ALA A 163 -2.20 10.26 -6.70
C ALA A 163 -1.82 10.67 -8.14
N GLY A 164 -2.23 9.89 -9.14
CA GLY A 164 -1.93 10.16 -10.57
C GLY A 164 -0.62 9.58 -11.11
N THR A 165 0.10 8.78 -10.32
CA THR A 165 1.30 8.03 -10.78
C THR A 165 0.97 6.76 -11.57
N GLY A 166 -0.32 6.37 -11.63
CA GLY A 166 -0.80 5.25 -12.43
C GLY A 166 -0.89 3.90 -11.70
N LYS A 167 -0.68 3.85 -10.38
CA LYS A 167 -0.64 2.59 -9.59
C LYS A 167 -1.84 1.66 -9.85
N THR A 168 -3.06 2.16 -9.64
CA THR A 168 -4.30 1.39 -9.85
C THR A 168 -4.47 0.97 -11.31
N LEU A 169 -4.15 1.85 -12.27
CA LEU A 169 -4.21 1.56 -13.71
C LEU A 169 -3.27 0.39 -14.08
N LEU A 170 -2.01 0.45 -13.64
CA LEU A 170 -1.01 -0.57 -13.94
C LEU A 170 -1.36 -1.92 -13.31
N ALA A 171 -1.83 -1.91 -12.06
CA ALA A 171 -2.25 -3.12 -11.37
C ALA A 171 -3.46 -3.79 -12.05
N LEU A 172 -4.48 -3.01 -12.44
CA LEU A 172 -5.65 -3.54 -13.15
C LEU A 172 -5.28 -4.07 -14.54
N ALA A 173 -4.40 -3.37 -15.27
CA ALA A 173 -3.93 -3.81 -16.58
C ALA A 173 -3.15 -5.14 -16.47
N ALA A 174 -2.23 -5.25 -15.50
CA ALA A 174 -1.48 -6.47 -15.25
C ALA A 174 -2.38 -7.62 -14.78
N ALA A 175 -3.42 -7.34 -13.99
CA ALA A 175 -4.39 -8.35 -13.57
C ALA A 175 -5.21 -8.89 -14.74
N LEU A 176 -5.65 -8.02 -15.65
CA LEU A 176 -6.36 -8.40 -16.87
C LEU A 176 -5.48 -9.20 -17.84
N GLU A 177 -4.20 -8.85 -17.96
CA GLU A 177 -3.23 -9.60 -18.76
C GLU A 177 -3.07 -11.05 -18.25
N GLN A 178 -3.01 -11.21 -16.93
CA GLN A 178 -2.86 -12.50 -16.24
C GLN A 178 -4.20 -13.19 -15.92
N LYS A 179 -5.34 -12.71 -16.44
CA LYS A 179 -6.68 -13.22 -16.07
C LYS A 179 -6.81 -14.74 -16.20
N LYS A 180 -6.09 -15.36 -17.14
CA LYS A 180 -6.16 -16.81 -17.38
C LYS A 180 -5.45 -17.65 -16.32
N ASP A 181 -4.56 -17.02 -15.54
CA ASP A 181 -3.74 -17.70 -14.54
C ASP A 181 -4.44 -17.74 -13.18
N PHE A 182 -5.51 -16.95 -12.99
CA PHE A 182 -6.25 -16.84 -11.74
C PHE A 182 -7.73 -17.14 -11.93
N ASP A 183 -8.34 -17.78 -10.94
CA ASP A 183 -9.75 -18.14 -10.99
C ASP A 183 -10.69 -16.92 -10.80
N GLU A 184 -10.20 -15.80 -10.27
CA GLU A 184 -10.93 -14.53 -10.06
C GLU A 184 -9.96 -13.39 -9.76
N ILE A 185 -10.30 -12.18 -10.22
CA ILE A 185 -9.63 -10.94 -9.85
C ILE A 185 -10.51 -10.21 -8.82
N ILE A 186 -9.98 -9.94 -7.64
CA ILE A 186 -10.69 -9.20 -6.59
C ILE A 186 -10.03 -7.83 -6.45
N VAL A 187 -10.83 -6.76 -6.49
CA VAL A 187 -10.37 -5.41 -6.21
C VAL A 187 -11.12 -4.91 -4.97
N ALA A 188 -10.37 -4.59 -3.93
CA ALA A 188 -10.93 -4.20 -2.65
C ALA A 188 -10.40 -2.85 -2.20
N ARG A 189 -11.27 -2.03 -1.61
CA ARG A 189 -10.88 -0.80 -0.89
C ARG A 189 -11.38 -0.85 0.56
N PRO A 190 -10.60 -0.34 1.54
CA PRO A 190 -11.06 -0.21 2.91
C PRO A 190 -12.27 0.75 2.97
N ALA A 191 -13.24 0.45 3.84
CA ALA A 191 -14.31 1.39 4.08
C ALA A 191 -13.75 2.56 4.90
N ILE A 192 -13.76 3.77 4.33
CA ILE A 192 -13.45 4.98 5.07
C ILE A 192 -14.76 5.56 5.58
N GLU A 193 -14.86 5.77 6.89
CA GLU A 193 -15.99 6.49 7.48
C GLU A 193 -15.82 7.98 7.14
N LEU A 194 -16.51 8.44 6.10
CA LEU A 194 -16.63 9.87 5.81
C LEU A 194 -17.45 10.51 6.94
N SER A 195 -16.76 11.16 7.88
CA SER A 195 -17.21 12.15 8.89
C SER A 195 -18.63 12.04 9.47
N ASP A 196 -18.74 11.93 10.80
CA ASP A 196 -19.89 12.08 11.73
C ASP A 196 -21.22 11.36 11.41
N LYS A 197 -21.42 10.91 10.18
CA LYS A 197 -22.54 10.09 9.74
C LYS A 197 -21.98 8.71 9.51
N THR A 198 -22.12 7.87 10.53
CA THR A 198 -21.95 6.42 10.40
C THR A 198 -22.61 5.99 9.08
N LEU A 199 -21.91 5.24 8.24
CA LEU A 199 -22.37 4.74 6.94
C LEU A 199 -23.82 4.14 6.98
N GLY A 200 -24.26 3.76 8.18
CA GLY A 200 -25.62 3.35 8.50
C GLY A 200 -26.74 4.39 8.26
N PHE A 201 -26.46 5.70 8.13
CA PHE A 201 -27.49 6.75 8.05
C PHE A 201 -27.95 7.14 6.63
N LEU A 202 -27.27 6.70 5.57
CA LEU A 202 -27.76 6.93 4.21
C LEU A 202 -28.95 5.97 3.93
N PRO A 203 -30.02 6.37 3.24
CA PRO A 203 -31.03 5.43 2.73
C PRO A 203 -30.47 4.67 1.51
N GLY A 204 -30.75 3.36 1.38
CA GLY A 204 -30.30 2.51 0.26
C GLY A 204 -29.61 1.21 0.69
N ASP A 205 -29.38 0.29 -0.25
CA ASP A 205 -28.58 -0.93 0.00
C ASP A 205 -27.11 -0.56 0.27
N MET A 206 -26.39 -1.37 1.05
CA MET A 206 -24.99 -1.12 1.42
C MET A 206 -24.10 -0.95 0.18
N ASN A 207 -24.41 -1.64 -0.92
CA ASN A 207 -23.72 -1.51 -2.20
C ASN A 207 -23.94 -0.14 -2.86
N GLU A 208 -25.18 0.38 -2.86
CA GLU A 208 -25.52 1.68 -3.45
C GLU A 208 -24.80 2.84 -2.74
N LYS A 209 -24.52 2.68 -1.45
CA LYS A 209 -23.82 3.69 -0.64
C LYS A 209 -22.31 3.76 -0.91
N ILE A 210 -21.71 2.64 -1.27
CA ILE A 210 -20.26 2.52 -1.43
C ILE A 210 -19.84 2.63 -2.91
N ASP A 211 -20.81 2.48 -3.81
CA ASP A 211 -20.62 2.62 -5.25
C ASP A 211 -19.88 3.89 -5.69
N PRO A 212 -20.15 5.10 -5.15
CA PRO A 212 -19.38 6.30 -5.49
C PRO A 212 -17.90 6.19 -5.13
N TYR A 213 -17.57 5.51 -4.04
CA TYR A 213 -16.19 5.33 -3.57
C TYR A 213 -15.41 4.31 -4.41
N MET A 214 -16.12 3.38 -5.05
CA MET A 214 -15.55 2.39 -5.97
C MET A 214 -15.43 2.90 -7.41
N GLN A 215 -16.10 4.02 -7.74
CA GLN A 215 -16.12 4.58 -9.09
C GLN A 215 -14.73 4.77 -9.74
N PRO A 216 -13.69 5.25 -9.02
CA PRO A 216 -12.36 5.39 -9.61
C PRO A 216 -11.74 4.08 -10.14
N ILE A 217 -12.14 2.92 -9.61
CA ILE A 217 -11.70 1.62 -10.15
C ILE A 217 -12.32 1.39 -11.53
N TYR A 218 -13.62 1.67 -11.67
CA TYR A 218 -14.34 1.53 -12.94
C TYR A 218 -13.84 2.51 -14.00
N ASP A 219 -13.52 3.76 -13.61
CA ASP A 219 -12.95 4.75 -14.52
C ASP A 219 -11.59 4.26 -15.09
N ASN A 220 -10.74 3.65 -14.26
CA ASN A 220 -9.49 3.04 -14.74
C ASN A 220 -9.74 1.84 -15.67
N LEU A 221 -10.73 1.00 -15.36
CA LEU A 221 -11.12 -0.12 -16.23
C LEU A 221 -11.61 0.38 -17.59
N GLU A 222 -12.31 1.52 -17.63
CA GLU A 222 -12.75 2.12 -18.89
C GLU A 222 -11.57 2.59 -19.75
N VAL A 223 -10.59 3.27 -19.15
CA VAL A 223 -9.34 3.65 -19.83
C VAL A 223 -8.65 2.42 -20.43
N ILE A 224 -8.57 1.32 -19.66
CA ILE A 224 -7.96 0.06 -20.09
C ILE A 224 -8.76 -0.56 -21.26
N ARG A 225 -10.09 -0.60 -21.16
CA ARG A 225 -10.98 -1.12 -22.21
C ARG A 225 -10.80 -0.35 -23.52
N GLU A 226 -10.72 0.97 -23.46
CA GLU A 226 -10.55 1.83 -24.64
C GLU A 226 -9.16 1.73 -25.28
N ALA A 227 -8.11 1.57 -24.47
CA ALA A 227 -6.75 1.38 -24.94
C ALA A 227 -6.56 0.05 -25.66
N ASN A 228 -7.36 -0.97 -25.31
CA ASN A 228 -7.29 -2.29 -25.93
C ASN A 228 -8.20 -2.38 -27.16
N GLN A 229 -7.60 -2.45 -28.36
CA GLN A 229 -8.31 -2.52 -29.63
C GLN A 229 -9.35 -3.65 -29.71
N LYS A 230 -9.13 -4.78 -29.02
CA LYS A 230 -10.06 -5.92 -29.03
C LYS A 230 -11.34 -5.68 -28.23
N HIS A 231 -11.31 -4.71 -27.31
CA HIS A 231 -12.41 -4.43 -26.37
C HIS A 231 -13.00 -3.03 -26.54
N LYS A 232 -12.54 -2.28 -27.55
CA LYS A 232 -12.96 -0.91 -27.82
C LYS A 232 -14.38 -0.85 -28.38
N GLY A 233 -15.18 0.10 -27.90
CA GLY A 233 -16.47 0.46 -28.49
C GLY A 233 -17.63 -0.51 -28.22
N GLY A 234 -17.59 -1.25 -27.10
CA GLY A 234 -18.73 -2.05 -26.67
C GLY A 234 -19.84 -1.19 -26.04
N ASP A 235 -21.09 -1.49 -26.38
CA ASP A 235 -22.28 -0.81 -25.82
C ASP A 235 -22.58 -1.18 -24.36
N GLU A 236 -21.92 -2.20 -23.83
CA GLU A 236 -22.12 -2.65 -22.45
C GLU A 236 -21.51 -1.67 -21.42
N SER A 237 -22.14 -1.64 -20.26
CA SER A 237 -21.61 -0.84 -19.15
C SER A 237 -20.26 -1.37 -18.68
N ILE A 238 -19.42 -0.48 -18.13
CA ILE A 238 -18.09 -0.89 -17.64
C ILE A 238 -18.18 -1.92 -16.50
N ARG A 239 -19.27 -1.88 -15.71
CA ARG A 239 -19.53 -2.84 -14.62
C ARG A 239 -19.85 -4.24 -15.15
N GLU A 240 -20.66 -4.34 -16.19
CA GLU A 240 -20.94 -5.61 -16.86
C GLU A 240 -19.70 -6.16 -17.54
N TRP A 241 -18.92 -5.31 -18.19
CA TRP A 241 -17.65 -5.69 -18.79
C TRP A 241 -16.68 -6.24 -17.73
N ALA A 242 -16.51 -5.54 -16.60
CA ALA A 242 -15.67 -5.99 -15.50
C ALA A 242 -16.11 -7.37 -14.97
N LYS A 243 -17.41 -7.58 -14.81
CA LYS A 243 -17.97 -8.88 -14.41
C LYS A 243 -17.69 -9.99 -15.43
N LYS A 244 -17.81 -9.71 -16.74
CA LYS A 244 -17.39 -10.65 -17.81
C LYS A 244 -15.88 -10.91 -17.79
N GLN A 245 -15.10 -9.94 -17.33
CA GLN A 245 -13.68 -10.10 -17.05
C GLN A 245 -13.37 -10.80 -15.72
N ASN A 246 -14.40 -11.29 -15.00
CA ASN A 246 -14.25 -11.98 -13.73
C ASN A 246 -13.56 -11.11 -12.66
N ILE A 247 -13.83 -9.80 -12.73
CA ILE A 247 -13.37 -8.80 -11.77
C ILE A 247 -14.51 -8.52 -10.78
N HIS A 248 -14.21 -8.70 -9.51
CA HIS A 248 -15.13 -8.45 -8.41
C HIS A 248 -14.63 -7.27 -7.57
N VAL A 249 -15.34 -6.15 -7.66
CA VAL A 249 -15.07 -4.95 -6.84
C VAL A 249 -15.89 -5.03 -5.56
N LEU A 250 -15.23 -4.94 -4.40
CA LEU A 250 -15.88 -5.09 -3.10
C LEU A 250 -15.21 -4.24 -2.00
N VAL A 251 -15.88 -4.17 -0.85
CA VAL A 251 -15.30 -3.58 0.36
C VAL A 251 -14.37 -4.57 1.04
N LEU A 252 -13.21 -4.10 1.50
CA LEU A 252 -12.17 -4.93 2.14
C LEU A 252 -12.69 -5.82 3.27
N ASN A 253 -13.68 -5.36 4.03
CA ASN A 253 -14.27 -6.12 5.15
C ASN A 253 -14.89 -7.46 4.69
N PHE A 254 -15.33 -7.58 3.44
CA PHE A 254 -15.88 -8.83 2.90
C PHE A 254 -14.84 -9.90 2.57
N ILE A 255 -13.54 -9.58 2.63
CA ILE A 255 -12.48 -10.58 2.48
C ILE A 255 -12.25 -11.35 3.80
N ARG A 256 -12.60 -10.75 4.95
CA ARG A 256 -12.39 -11.38 6.25
C ARG A 256 -13.21 -12.66 6.39
N GLY A 257 -12.58 -13.71 6.89
CA GLY A 257 -13.23 -15.01 7.11
C GLY A 257 -13.32 -15.91 5.88
N ARG A 258 -12.82 -15.48 4.72
CA ARG A 258 -12.74 -16.31 3.50
C ARG A 258 -11.38 -17.00 3.40
N SER A 259 -11.33 -18.11 2.68
CA SER A 259 -10.09 -18.63 2.09
C SER A 259 -10.11 -18.28 0.60
N LEU A 260 -9.03 -17.68 0.10
CA LEU A 260 -8.95 -17.17 -1.27
C LEU A 260 -7.76 -17.81 -1.98
N PRO A 261 -7.85 -19.09 -2.39
CA PRO A 261 -6.82 -19.73 -3.22
C PRO A 261 -6.93 -19.29 -4.68
N ASN A 262 -5.80 -19.29 -5.38
CA ASN A 262 -5.71 -19.03 -6.81
C ASN A 262 -6.43 -17.75 -7.28
N ARG A 263 -6.30 -16.65 -6.51
CA ARG A 263 -6.88 -15.34 -6.84
C ARG A 263 -5.80 -14.28 -7.05
N LEU A 264 -6.09 -13.29 -7.89
CA LEU A 264 -5.32 -12.04 -7.90
C LEU A 264 -6.11 -10.99 -7.12
N ILE A 265 -5.54 -10.50 -6.01
CA ILE A 265 -6.23 -9.61 -5.09
C ILE A 265 -5.51 -8.26 -5.08
N ILE A 266 -6.19 -7.22 -5.55
CA ILE A 266 -5.76 -5.83 -5.48
C ILE A 266 -6.41 -5.17 -4.26
N ILE A 267 -5.61 -4.61 -3.36
CA ILE A 267 -6.08 -3.79 -2.24
C ILE A 267 -5.64 -2.36 -2.52
N ASP A 268 -6.60 -1.52 -2.89
CA ASP A 268 -6.38 -0.12 -3.21
C ASP A 268 -6.70 0.78 -2.01
N GLU A 269 -6.08 1.96 -1.93
CA GLU A 269 -6.11 2.85 -0.76
C GLU A 269 -5.65 2.16 0.55
N ALA A 270 -4.65 1.27 0.45
CA ALA A 270 -4.19 0.42 1.54
C ALA A 270 -3.56 1.19 2.71
N GLN A 271 -3.16 2.45 2.52
CA GLN A 271 -2.68 3.32 3.61
C GLN A 271 -3.73 3.57 4.69
N ASN A 272 -5.01 3.32 4.38
CA ASN A 272 -6.12 3.45 5.34
C ASN A 272 -6.35 2.16 6.17
N THR A 273 -5.52 1.13 5.99
CA THR A 273 -5.59 -0.11 6.78
C THR A 273 -4.65 -0.04 7.99
N THR A 274 -5.01 -0.73 9.07
CA THR A 274 -4.09 -0.96 10.19
C THR A 274 -3.16 -2.16 9.90
N PRO A 275 -2.00 -2.28 10.57
CA PRO A 275 -1.14 -3.47 10.46
C PRO A 275 -1.87 -4.79 10.74
N GLY A 276 -2.77 -4.79 11.74
CA GLY A 276 -3.57 -5.95 12.08
C GLY A 276 -4.56 -6.35 10.98
N GLU A 277 -5.16 -5.37 10.30
CA GLU A 277 -6.03 -5.62 9.15
C GLU A 277 -5.25 -6.14 7.95
N MET A 278 -4.12 -5.50 7.61
CA MET A 278 -3.23 -5.95 6.53
C MET A 278 -2.81 -7.41 6.75
N LYS A 279 -2.33 -7.74 7.96
CA LYS A 279 -1.99 -9.11 8.34
C LYS A 279 -3.19 -10.07 8.20
N THR A 280 -4.36 -9.66 8.67
CA THR A 280 -5.59 -10.48 8.60
C THR A 280 -5.99 -10.79 7.16
N ILE A 281 -5.74 -9.87 6.23
CA ILE A 281 -6.11 -10.04 4.82
C ILE A 281 -5.09 -10.92 4.10
N LEU A 282 -3.79 -10.64 4.25
CA LEU A 282 -2.74 -11.42 3.60
C LEU A 282 -2.76 -12.90 4.01
N THR A 283 -3.08 -13.17 5.28
CA THR A 283 -3.25 -14.54 5.80
C THR A 283 -4.49 -15.28 5.27
N ARG A 284 -5.34 -14.65 4.45
CA ARG A 284 -6.44 -15.31 3.74
C ARG A 284 -6.04 -15.86 2.37
N GLY A 285 -4.91 -15.43 1.83
CA GLY A 285 -4.40 -15.96 0.57
C GLY A 285 -4.10 -17.44 0.70
N GLY A 286 -4.62 -18.24 -0.23
CA GLY A 286 -4.24 -19.63 -0.42
C GLY A 286 -3.10 -19.78 -1.42
N GLU A 287 -2.77 -21.02 -1.75
CA GLU A 287 -1.81 -21.34 -2.81
C GLU A 287 -2.22 -20.72 -4.15
N GLY A 288 -1.24 -20.26 -4.93
CA GLY A 288 -1.45 -19.62 -6.22
C GLY A 288 -2.03 -18.20 -6.15
N THR A 289 -2.17 -17.60 -4.96
CA THR A 289 -2.72 -16.24 -4.82
C THR A 289 -1.62 -15.18 -4.94
N LYS A 290 -1.90 -14.14 -5.72
CA LYS A 290 -1.07 -12.94 -5.83
C LYS A 290 -1.77 -11.74 -5.19
N PHE A 291 -1.08 -11.04 -4.31
CA PHE A 291 -1.54 -9.79 -3.70
C PHE A 291 -0.84 -8.58 -4.32
N VAL A 292 -1.62 -7.55 -4.63
CA VAL A 292 -1.14 -6.24 -5.08
C VAL A 292 -1.70 -5.17 -4.15
N ILE A 293 -0.82 -4.58 -3.36
CA ILE A 293 -1.18 -3.59 -2.34
C ILE A 293 -0.82 -2.21 -2.88
N ILE A 294 -1.79 -1.31 -2.94
CA ILE A 294 -1.66 0.00 -3.58
C ILE A 294 -2.04 1.07 -2.57
N GLY A 295 -1.25 2.14 -2.50
CA GLY A 295 -1.64 3.30 -1.70
C GLY A 295 -0.72 4.51 -1.84
N ASP A 296 -1.12 5.58 -1.20
CA ASP A 296 -0.33 6.81 -1.06
C ASP A 296 -0.05 7.04 0.42
N ILE A 297 1.17 6.74 0.87
CA ILE A 297 1.55 6.88 2.28
C ILE A 297 1.51 8.33 2.79
N THR A 298 1.45 9.32 1.88
CA THR A 298 1.35 10.74 2.23
C THR A 298 -0.09 11.25 2.35
N GLN A 299 -1.07 10.46 1.90
CA GLN A 299 -2.50 10.81 1.94
C GLN A 299 -3.25 9.79 2.79
N ILE A 300 -3.25 10.01 4.10
CA ILE A 300 -3.93 9.16 5.08
C ILE A 300 -5.23 9.82 5.50
N ASP A 301 -6.35 9.15 5.21
CA ASP A 301 -7.69 9.66 5.52
C ASP A 301 -8.13 9.27 6.93
N SER A 302 -7.44 8.31 7.56
CA SER A 302 -7.75 7.83 8.91
C SER A 302 -7.13 8.72 9.99
N PRO A 303 -7.94 9.29 10.92
CA PRO A 303 -7.43 10.17 11.98
C PRO A 303 -6.57 9.45 13.03
N TYR A 304 -6.59 8.11 13.03
CA TYR A 304 -5.88 7.27 13.99
C TYR A 304 -4.59 6.64 13.42
N GLN A 305 -4.30 6.87 12.14
CA GLN A 305 -3.13 6.35 11.45
C GLN A 305 -2.21 7.49 11.02
N ASN A 306 -0.92 7.22 10.96
CA ASN A 306 0.07 8.13 10.39
C ASN A 306 0.98 7.36 9.42
N GLU A 307 1.87 8.08 8.73
CA GLU A 307 2.74 7.50 7.70
C GLU A 307 3.58 6.34 8.22
N GLN A 308 3.93 6.35 9.52
CA GLN A 308 4.75 5.32 10.14
C GLN A 308 3.93 4.17 10.72
N SER A 309 2.63 4.35 10.98
CA SER A 309 1.83 3.38 11.74
C SER A 309 0.70 2.72 10.94
N ASN A 310 0.60 2.99 9.64
CA ASN A 310 -0.39 2.36 8.78
C ASN A 310 0.07 0.97 8.27
N GLY A 311 -0.90 0.18 7.82
CA GLY A 311 -0.69 -1.20 7.38
C GLY A 311 0.18 -1.32 6.12
N LEU A 312 0.13 -0.34 5.21
CA LEU A 312 0.96 -0.33 4.00
C LEU A 312 2.43 -0.06 4.33
N SER A 313 2.73 0.96 5.12
CA SER A 313 4.10 1.23 5.55
C SER A 313 4.68 0.08 6.35
N TYR A 314 3.89 -0.48 7.29
CA TYR A 314 4.28 -1.66 8.07
C TYR A 314 4.56 -2.87 7.16
N LEU A 315 3.75 -3.07 6.12
CA LEU A 315 3.98 -4.14 5.15
C LEU A 315 5.33 -3.99 4.46
N VAL A 316 5.61 -2.81 3.90
CA VAL A 316 6.85 -2.55 3.16
C VAL A 316 8.07 -2.74 4.07
N ASP A 317 8.06 -2.18 5.28
CA ASP A 317 9.14 -2.33 6.25
C ASP A 317 9.43 -3.80 6.61
N ARG A 318 8.39 -4.62 6.80
CA ARG A 318 8.54 -6.01 7.25
C ARG A 318 8.85 -6.99 6.12
N TRP A 319 8.39 -6.73 4.90
CA TRP A 319 8.54 -7.65 3.77
C TRP A 319 9.73 -7.32 2.86
N THR A 320 10.33 -6.13 3.00
CA THR A 320 11.52 -5.78 2.23
C THR A 320 12.63 -6.82 2.41
N GLY A 321 13.18 -7.29 1.30
CA GLY A 321 14.21 -8.32 1.26
C GLY A 321 13.68 -9.76 1.15
N GLN A 322 12.37 -9.99 1.20
CA GLN A 322 11.81 -11.31 0.87
C GLN A 322 11.81 -11.54 -0.66
N PRO A 323 12.16 -12.73 -1.15
CA PRO A 323 12.25 -12.99 -2.60
C PRO A 323 10.90 -12.86 -3.32
N GLU A 324 9.80 -13.22 -2.66
CA GLU A 324 8.44 -13.14 -3.19
C GLU A 324 7.79 -11.75 -3.10
N PHE A 325 8.50 -10.75 -2.55
CA PHE A 325 8.00 -9.40 -2.35
C PHE A 325 8.76 -8.34 -3.15
N VAL A 326 8.02 -7.53 -3.91
CA VAL A 326 8.58 -6.34 -4.55
C VAL A 326 7.81 -5.10 -4.12
N HIS A 327 8.54 -4.09 -3.68
CA HIS A 327 7.99 -2.76 -3.47
C HIS A 327 8.52 -1.80 -4.53
N VAL A 328 7.61 -1.04 -5.14
CA VAL A 328 7.94 0.01 -6.11
C VAL A 328 7.32 1.33 -5.64
N HIS A 329 8.16 2.37 -5.51
CA HIS A 329 7.72 3.72 -5.24
C HIS A 329 7.66 4.55 -6.53
N LEU A 330 6.45 4.97 -6.91
CA LEU A 330 6.22 5.81 -8.08
C LEU A 330 6.24 7.28 -7.66
N THR A 331 7.28 8.01 -8.02
CA THR A 331 7.50 9.42 -7.67
C THR A 331 6.88 10.37 -8.68
N ARG A 332 6.91 10.01 -9.98
CA ARG A 332 6.47 10.91 -11.06
C ARG A 332 5.03 10.65 -11.45
N GLY A 333 4.17 11.64 -11.14
CA GLY A 333 2.81 11.69 -11.65
C GLY A 333 2.80 12.17 -13.09
N GLU A 334 2.12 11.45 -13.98
CA GLU A 334 1.91 11.86 -15.37
C GLU A 334 0.65 12.74 -15.46
N ARG A 335 0.60 13.78 -14.62
CA ARG A 335 -0.50 14.74 -14.57
C ARG A 335 -0.30 15.80 -15.65
N SER A 336 -1.38 16.47 -16.05
CA SER A 336 -1.27 17.64 -16.92
C SER A 336 -0.39 18.72 -16.27
N ASN A 337 0.27 19.55 -17.08
CA ASN A 337 1.09 20.67 -16.58
C ASN A 337 0.33 21.54 -15.56
N LEU A 338 -1.00 21.69 -15.70
CA LEU A 338 -1.83 22.42 -14.75
C LEU A 338 -1.91 21.73 -13.39
N ALA A 339 -2.15 20.41 -13.37
CA ALA A 339 -2.31 19.65 -12.14
C ALA A 339 -0.97 19.41 -11.41
N GLU A 340 0.14 19.35 -12.14
CA GLU A 340 1.49 19.38 -11.56
C GLU A 340 1.79 20.74 -10.94
N LYS A 341 1.52 21.83 -11.66
CA LYS A 341 1.70 23.20 -11.14
C LYS A 341 0.80 23.50 -9.95
N ALA A 342 -0.44 23.00 -9.93
CA ALA A 342 -1.36 23.11 -8.81
C ALA A 342 -0.81 22.42 -7.55
N ALA A 343 -0.27 21.21 -7.68
CA ALA A 343 0.31 20.46 -6.56
C ALA A 343 1.64 21.01 -6.05
N GLN A 344 2.32 21.86 -6.83
CA GLN A 344 3.54 22.56 -6.40
C GLN A 344 3.23 23.90 -5.71
N LEU A 345 2.13 24.56 -6.08
CA LEU A 345 1.77 25.90 -5.60
C LEU A 345 0.80 25.90 -4.42
N MET A 346 0.01 24.84 -4.24
CA MET A 346 -0.95 24.62 -3.15
C MET A 346 -0.52 23.42 -2.32
#